data_AF-A0A7J6TUX9-F1
#
_entry.id   AF-A0A7J6TUX9-F1
#
_cell.length_a   1.000
_cell.length_b   1.000
_cell.length_c   1.000
_cell.angle_alpha   90.00
_cell.angle_beta   90.00
_cell.angle_gamma   90.00
#
_symmetry.space_group_name_H-M   'P 1'
#
loop_
_entity.id
_entity.type
_entity.pdbx_description
1 polymer ?
#
loop_
_entity_poly.entity_id
_entity_poly.type
_entity_poly.pdbx_seq_one_letter_code
_entity_poly.pdbx_strand_id
1 'polypeptide(L)'
;MEFLCQLHERALRELPRCYKIWHNYLKLRESWVADLCVTDPACDVVEACYARAVCMLGKMPRIWEEYIEHLTRRLKITATRHVIYEALRSLPITQHYRVWALAMKMIRELNVPVRTGGELFRSYLMLEPAHAETYVAYLEGEEQWDEAARLLMKLVNDPDFVSMEGKSNHQLWLELCDMVTTHGPSIKSVDVDAVVRSAIGKFSDQTGRLWNSLADYYVQLGNFGKARDVYEEALESISTVRDFSLVFEAYQKFLENLVTVYSEMEEENEEGEDTAGSTADLLVEVLAKLIDRRLDLQSQVKLRQNPNKVSEWISRAKLFKDDPLTVIKTFAEGVKTVDPYQADGKLSRLWIEFANYYINTGKDIANARAVYEKAVKV
;
A
#
# COMPACT_ATOMS: atom_id res chain seq x y z
N MET A 1 -57.02 -21.49 6.06
CA MET A 1 -55.60 -21.14 6.23
C MET A 1 -55.16 -21.23 7.69
N GLU A 2 -55.83 -20.57 8.64
CA GLU A 2 -55.59 -20.79 10.08
C GLU A 2 -55.75 -22.25 10.51
N PHE A 3 -56.73 -22.95 9.94
CA PHE A 3 -56.94 -24.39 10.17
C PHE A 3 -55.70 -25.24 9.83
N LEU A 4 -55.00 -24.94 8.72
CA LEU A 4 -53.77 -25.64 8.34
C LEU A 4 -52.63 -25.36 9.33
N CYS A 5 -52.53 -24.11 9.81
CA CYS A 5 -51.55 -23.77 10.83
C CYS A 5 -51.84 -24.49 12.16
N GLN A 6 -53.10 -24.54 12.59
CA GLN A 6 -53.52 -25.28 13.77
C GLN A 6 -53.27 -26.79 13.64
N LEU A 7 -53.44 -27.35 12.44
CA LEU A 7 -53.13 -28.75 12.16
C LEU A 7 -51.63 -29.02 12.30
N HIS A 8 -50.78 -28.16 11.75
CA HIS A 8 -49.34 -28.27 11.91
C HIS A 8 -48.91 -28.09 13.38
N GLU A 9 -49.45 -27.12 14.12
CA GLU A 9 -49.16 -26.95 15.55
C GLU A 9 -49.58 -28.17 16.38
N ARG A 10 -50.72 -28.81 16.06
CA ARG A 10 -51.13 -30.07 16.70
C ARG A 10 -50.16 -31.20 16.38
N ALA A 11 -49.77 -31.34 15.11
CA ALA A 11 -48.81 -32.36 14.70
C ALA A 11 -47.42 -32.16 15.32
N LEU A 12 -46.98 -30.91 15.52
CA LEU A 12 -45.71 -30.57 16.14
C LEU A 12 -45.69 -30.78 17.66
N ARG A 13 -46.84 -30.76 18.34
CA ARG A 13 -46.93 -31.17 19.76
C ARG A 13 -46.63 -32.65 19.94
N GLU A 14 -47.14 -33.48 19.05
CA GLU A 14 -46.93 -34.94 19.10
C GLU A 14 -45.55 -35.34 18.55
N LEU A 15 -45.10 -34.69 17.47
CA LEU A 15 -43.85 -35.02 16.77
C LEU A 15 -42.93 -33.79 16.58
N PRO A 16 -42.31 -33.28 17.67
CA PRO A 16 -41.52 -32.05 17.62
C PRO A 16 -40.22 -32.14 16.83
N ARG A 17 -39.72 -33.35 16.55
CA ARG A 17 -38.44 -33.59 15.84
C ARG A 17 -38.60 -33.93 14.36
N CYS A 18 -39.82 -33.90 13.83
CA CYS A 18 -40.04 -34.24 12.43
C CYS A 18 -39.71 -33.07 11.50
N TYR A 19 -38.56 -33.14 10.81
CA TYR A 19 -38.12 -32.11 9.86
C TYR A 19 -39.17 -31.78 8.79
N LYS A 20 -39.82 -32.79 8.19
CA LYS A 20 -40.78 -32.58 7.09
C LYS A 20 -41.99 -31.75 7.52
N ILE A 21 -42.46 -31.95 8.76
CA ILE A 21 -43.61 -31.21 9.30
C ILE A 21 -43.21 -29.76 9.55
N TRP A 22 -42.04 -29.53 10.16
CA TRP A 22 -41.50 -28.19 10.35
C TRP A 22 -41.27 -27.46 9.02
N HIS A 23 -40.62 -28.11 8.06
CA HIS A 23 -40.31 -27.53 6.74
C HIS A 23 -41.57 -27.09 5.99
N ASN A 24 -42.59 -27.95 5.94
CA ASN A 24 -43.85 -27.60 5.30
C ASN A 24 -44.58 -26.48 6.05
N TYR A 25 -44.53 -26.48 7.38
CA TYR A 25 -45.13 -25.44 8.20
C TYR A 25 -44.47 -24.09 8.00
N LEU A 26 -43.13 -24.03 7.97
CA LEU A 26 -42.35 -22.82 7.74
C LEU A 26 -42.61 -22.27 6.34
N LYS A 27 -42.58 -23.11 5.29
CA LYS A 27 -42.92 -22.68 3.93
C LYS A 27 -44.32 -22.11 3.80
N LEU A 28 -45.31 -22.73 4.45
CA LEU A 28 -46.67 -22.22 4.47
C LEU A 28 -46.73 -20.83 5.13
N ARG A 29 -46.03 -20.66 6.25
CA ARG A 29 -45.94 -19.39 6.97
C ARG A 29 -45.20 -18.31 6.18
N GLU A 30 -44.11 -18.65 5.49
CA GLU A 30 -43.40 -17.72 4.62
C GLU A 30 -44.25 -17.27 3.43
N SER A 31 -44.99 -18.19 2.80
CA SER A 31 -45.88 -17.84 1.69
C SER A 31 -46.97 -16.83 2.10
N TRP A 32 -47.36 -16.84 3.38
CA TRP A 32 -48.34 -15.91 3.91
C TRP A 32 -47.76 -14.52 4.15
N VAL A 33 -46.48 -14.45 4.51
CA VAL A 33 -45.78 -13.21 4.83
C VAL A 33 -45.13 -12.59 3.59
N ALA A 34 -45.01 -13.32 2.48
CA ALA A 34 -44.35 -12.89 1.24
C ALA A 34 -44.79 -11.49 0.75
N ASP A 35 -46.09 -11.19 0.80
CA ASP A 35 -46.65 -9.92 0.29
C ASP A 35 -46.84 -8.85 1.38
N LEU A 36 -46.53 -9.16 2.64
CA LEU A 36 -46.74 -8.26 3.78
C LEU A 36 -45.56 -7.30 3.99
N CYS A 37 -45.85 -6.17 4.64
CA CYS A 37 -44.85 -5.16 4.96
C CYS A 37 -43.87 -5.69 6.02
N VAL A 38 -42.63 -5.20 6.01
CA VAL A 38 -41.56 -5.63 6.92
C VAL A 38 -41.92 -5.41 8.40
N THR A 39 -42.78 -4.43 8.70
CA THR A 39 -43.19 -4.07 10.06
C THR A 39 -44.44 -4.82 10.57
N ASP A 40 -45.04 -5.70 9.76
CA ASP A 40 -46.26 -6.38 10.15
C ASP A 40 -46.02 -7.41 11.28
N PRO A 41 -46.86 -7.46 12.34
CA PRO A 41 -46.71 -8.40 13.46
C PRO A 41 -46.73 -9.88 13.04
N ALA A 42 -47.30 -10.18 11.86
CA ALA A 42 -47.28 -11.52 11.30
C ALA A 42 -45.85 -12.03 11.03
N CYS A 43 -44.92 -11.13 10.70
CA CYS A 43 -43.50 -11.46 10.52
C CYS A 43 -42.87 -11.97 11.82
N ASP A 44 -43.15 -11.31 12.95
CA ASP A 44 -42.61 -11.70 14.25
C ASP A 44 -43.12 -13.10 14.68
N VAL A 45 -44.34 -13.47 14.29
CA VAL A 45 -44.86 -14.83 14.51
C VAL A 45 -44.08 -15.86 13.70
N VAL A 46 -43.68 -15.54 12.47
CA VAL A 46 -42.87 -16.44 11.63
C VAL A 46 -41.46 -16.56 12.20
N GLU A 47 -40.85 -15.47 12.66
CA GLU A 47 -39.55 -15.49 13.35
C GLU A 47 -39.59 -16.34 14.63
N ALA A 48 -40.65 -16.22 15.43
CA ALA A 48 -40.86 -17.09 16.59
C ALA A 48 -41.03 -18.57 16.21
N CYS A 49 -41.65 -18.86 15.06
CA CYS A 49 -41.74 -20.23 14.54
C CYS A 49 -40.37 -20.77 14.12
N TYR A 50 -39.55 -19.97 13.44
CA TYR A 50 -38.17 -20.35 13.10
C TYR A 50 -37.32 -20.58 14.34
N ALA A 51 -37.38 -19.69 15.35
CA ALA A 51 -36.68 -19.86 16.61
C ALA A 51 -37.07 -21.18 17.32
N ARG A 52 -38.37 -21.53 17.35
CA ARG A 52 -38.83 -22.83 17.88
C ARG A 52 -38.32 -24.02 17.07
N ALA A 53 -38.34 -23.91 15.74
CA ALA A 53 -37.88 -24.98 14.85
C ALA A 53 -36.38 -25.25 15.07
N VAL A 54 -35.58 -24.21 15.16
CA VAL A 54 -34.15 -24.24 15.43
C VAL A 54 -33.83 -24.89 16.77
N CYS A 55 -34.54 -24.55 17.85
CA CYS A 55 -34.33 -25.18 19.15
C CYS A 55 -34.52 -26.70 19.12
N MET A 56 -35.48 -27.19 18.31
CA MET A 56 -35.78 -28.62 18.17
C MET A 56 -34.91 -29.33 17.14
N LEU A 57 -34.49 -28.62 16.09
CA LEU A 57 -33.82 -29.15 14.89
C LEU A 57 -32.47 -28.48 14.59
N GLY A 58 -31.75 -27.99 15.60
CA GLY A 58 -30.54 -27.17 15.43
C GLY A 58 -29.39 -27.84 14.67
N LYS A 59 -29.42 -29.16 14.48
CA LYS A 59 -28.43 -29.89 13.67
C LYS A 59 -28.71 -29.88 12.16
N MET A 60 -29.86 -29.34 11.72
CA MET A 60 -30.29 -29.36 10.32
C MET A 60 -29.97 -28.02 9.63
N PRO A 61 -28.99 -27.97 8.71
CA PRO A 61 -28.51 -26.71 8.12
C PRO A 61 -29.57 -25.99 7.27
N ARG A 62 -30.48 -26.72 6.60
CA ARG A 62 -31.50 -26.10 5.73
C ARG A 62 -32.44 -25.14 6.48
N ILE A 63 -32.80 -25.44 7.73
CA ILE A 63 -33.68 -24.55 8.51
C ILE A 63 -32.96 -23.25 8.83
N TRP A 64 -31.66 -23.33 9.14
CA TRP A 64 -30.83 -22.15 9.37
C TRP A 64 -30.67 -21.33 8.09
N GLU A 65 -30.45 -21.96 6.94
CA GLU A 65 -30.36 -21.29 5.64
C GLU A 65 -31.65 -20.50 5.34
N GLU A 66 -32.80 -21.15 5.45
CA GLU A 66 -34.11 -20.51 5.24
C GLU A 66 -34.37 -19.38 6.25
N TYR A 67 -33.98 -19.56 7.52
CA TYR A 67 -34.17 -18.55 8.55
C TYR A 67 -33.30 -17.31 8.30
N ILE A 68 -32.03 -17.50 7.95
CA ILE A 68 -31.10 -16.41 7.63
C ILE A 68 -31.57 -15.67 6.36
N GLU A 69 -32.03 -16.39 5.34
CA GLU A 69 -32.54 -15.78 4.11
C GLU A 69 -33.81 -14.97 4.36
N HIS A 70 -34.71 -15.49 5.21
CA HIS A 70 -35.92 -14.78 5.62
C HIS A 70 -35.60 -13.45 6.31
N LEU A 71 -34.68 -13.47 7.29
CA LEU A 71 -34.27 -12.26 8.02
C LEU A 71 -33.52 -11.26 7.13
N THR A 72 -32.69 -11.76 6.21
CA THR A 72 -31.97 -10.95 5.21
C THR A 72 -32.95 -10.22 4.29
N ARG A 73 -33.99 -10.90 3.77
CA ARG A 73 -35.06 -10.29 2.96
C ARG A 73 -35.80 -9.16 3.70
N ARG A 74 -35.83 -9.21 5.03
CA ARG A 74 -36.51 -8.24 5.91
C ARG A 74 -35.59 -7.15 6.45
N LEU A 75 -34.32 -7.14 6.05
CA LEU A 75 -33.32 -6.14 6.45
C LEU A 75 -33.07 -6.05 7.97
N LYS A 76 -33.36 -7.11 8.75
CA LYS A 76 -33.11 -7.16 10.20
C LYS A 76 -31.66 -7.57 10.52
N ILE A 77 -30.70 -6.68 10.26
CA ILE A 77 -29.24 -6.95 10.34
C ILE A 77 -28.78 -7.56 11.69
N THR A 78 -29.21 -6.98 12.82
CA THR A 78 -28.77 -7.44 14.15
C THR A 78 -29.28 -8.85 14.47
N ALA A 79 -30.55 -9.12 14.17
CA ALA A 79 -31.16 -10.43 14.34
C ALA A 79 -30.48 -11.47 13.46
N THR A 80 -30.25 -11.16 12.18
CA THR A 80 -29.54 -12.06 11.25
C THR A 80 -28.15 -12.42 11.78
N ARG A 81 -27.39 -11.43 12.29
CA ARG A 81 -26.07 -11.69 12.90
C ARG A 81 -26.16 -12.66 14.08
N HIS A 82 -27.11 -12.46 15.00
CA HIS A 82 -27.27 -13.34 16.15
C HIS A 82 -27.60 -14.78 15.72
N VAL A 83 -28.49 -14.93 14.73
CA VAL A 83 -28.86 -16.23 14.16
C VAL A 83 -27.68 -16.90 13.45
N ILE A 84 -26.85 -16.14 12.72
CA ILE A 84 -25.63 -16.66 12.10
C ILE A 84 -24.68 -17.24 13.17
N TYR A 85 -24.42 -16.50 14.25
CA TYR A 85 -23.56 -17.00 15.32
C TYR A 85 -24.16 -18.21 16.05
N GLU A 86 -25.49 -18.27 16.20
CA GLU A 86 -26.17 -19.43 16.77
C GLU A 86 -26.11 -20.65 15.85
N ALA A 87 -26.24 -20.44 14.54
CA ALA A 87 -26.07 -21.48 13.52
C ALA A 87 -24.64 -22.03 13.54
N LEU A 88 -23.62 -21.17 13.61
CA LEU A 88 -22.21 -21.58 13.68
C LEU A 88 -21.89 -22.37 14.96
N ARG A 89 -22.56 -22.08 16.08
CA ARG A 89 -22.41 -22.84 17.35
C ARG A 89 -23.11 -24.20 17.32
N SER A 90 -24.22 -24.30 16.62
CA SER A 90 -25.06 -25.51 16.60
C SER A 90 -24.67 -26.50 15.51
N LEU A 91 -24.18 -26.01 14.36
CA LEU A 91 -23.80 -26.83 13.21
C LEU A 91 -22.33 -27.28 13.28
N PRO A 92 -22.01 -28.49 12.77
CA PRO A 92 -20.63 -28.92 12.59
C PRO A 92 -19.86 -28.03 11.60
N ILE A 93 -18.54 -27.92 11.79
CA ILE A 93 -17.64 -27.10 10.96
C ILE A 93 -17.75 -27.42 9.46
N THR A 94 -18.02 -28.68 9.11
CA THR A 94 -18.22 -29.11 7.72
C THR A 94 -19.38 -28.42 7.00
N GLN A 95 -20.32 -27.79 7.72
CA GLN A 95 -21.47 -27.09 7.16
C GLN A 95 -21.34 -25.56 7.25
N HIS A 96 -20.28 -25.04 7.88
CA HIS A 96 -20.09 -23.60 8.07
C HIS A 96 -19.97 -22.85 6.74
N TYR A 97 -19.41 -23.48 5.69
CA TYR A 97 -19.32 -22.90 4.35
C TYR A 97 -20.67 -22.38 3.81
N ARG A 98 -21.77 -23.05 4.14
CA ARG A 98 -23.12 -22.63 3.70
C ARG A 98 -23.62 -21.40 4.43
N VAL A 99 -23.38 -21.35 5.73
CA VAL A 99 -23.75 -20.22 6.58
C VAL A 99 -22.92 -18.99 6.19
N TRP A 100 -21.63 -19.18 5.94
CA TRP A 100 -20.74 -18.11 5.49
C TRP A 100 -21.12 -17.58 4.11
N ALA A 101 -21.51 -18.42 3.15
CA ALA A 101 -22.00 -17.96 1.86
C ALA A 101 -23.21 -17.00 1.99
N LEU A 102 -24.14 -17.30 2.90
CA LEU A 102 -25.28 -16.42 3.20
C LEU A 102 -24.86 -15.15 3.95
N ALA A 103 -23.93 -15.27 4.88
CA ALA A 103 -23.38 -14.13 5.62
C ALA A 103 -22.67 -13.13 4.69
N MET A 104 -21.89 -13.61 3.72
CA MET A 104 -21.23 -12.77 2.72
C MET A 104 -22.23 -12.14 1.75
N LYS A 105 -23.27 -12.89 1.36
CA LYS A 105 -24.39 -12.33 0.57
C LYS A 105 -25.07 -11.17 1.32
N MET A 106 -25.35 -11.36 2.61
CA MET A 106 -25.93 -10.33 3.47
C MET A 106 -25.06 -9.06 3.50
N ILE A 107 -23.75 -9.20 3.66
CA ILE A 107 -22.82 -8.06 3.69
C ILE A 107 -22.77 -7.31 2.35
N ARG A 108 -22.86 -8.02 1.21
CA ARG A 108 -22.84 -7.39 -0.12
C ARG A 108 -24.15 -6.71 -0.48
N GLU A 109 -25.28 -7.29 -0.08
CA GLU A 109 -26.62 -6.82 -0.46
C GLU A 109 -27.17 -5.75 0.49
N LEU A 110 -26.85 -5.88 1.77
CA LEU A 110 -27.17 -4.85 2.76
C LEU A 110 -25.89 -4.09 3.04
N ASN A 111 -25.90 -2.77 2.91
CA ASN A 111 -24.81 -1.90 3.38
C ASN A 111 -24.73 -1.99 4.92
N VAL A 112 -24.24 -3.12 5.41
CA VAL A 112 -24.17 -3.47 6.82
C VAL A 112 -23.19 -2.51 7.48
N PRO A 113 -23.52 -1.93 8.65
CA PRO A 113 -22.59 -1.06 9.36
C PRO A 113 -21.24 -1.74 9.56
N VAL A 114 -20.16 -1.02 9.27
CA VAL A 114 -18.81 -1.58 9.16
C VAL A 114 -18.35 -2.35 10.40
N ARG A 115 -18.78 -1.92 11.59
CA ARG A 115 -18.52 -2.64 12.84
C ARG A 115 -19.07 -4.06 12.83
N THR A 116 -20.30 -4.23 12.34
CA THR A 116 -21.04 -5.50 12.31
C THR A 116 -20.49 -6.41 11.22
N GLY A 117 -20.21 -5.86 10.03
CA GLY A 117 -19.58 -6.58 8.92
C GLY A 117 -18.16 -7.04 9.28
N GLY A 118 -17.35 -6.16 9.87
CA GLY A 118 -15.98 -6.45 10.28
C GLY A 118 -15.86 -7.55 11.34
N GLU A 119 -16.75 -7.59 12.34
CA GLU A 119 -16.77 -8.69 13.32
C GLU A 119 -17.05 -10.06 12.67
N LEU A 120 -17.96 -10.07 11.70
CA LEU A 120 -18.34 -11.29 10.97
C LEU A 120 -17.18 -11.75 10.08
N PHE A 121 -16.54 -10.84 9.35
CA PHE A 121 -15.36 -11.13 8.55
C PHE A 121 -14.18 -11.60 9.40
N ARG A 122 -13.89 -10.97 10.54
CA ARG A 122 -12.82 -11.44 11.44
C ARG A 122 -13.05 -12.86 11.91
N SER A 123 -14.31 -13.20 12.20
CA SER A 123 -14.69 -14.57 12.59
C SER A 123 -14.54 -15.55 11.42
N TYR A 124 -14.83 -15.12 10.19
CA TYR A 124 -14.63 -15.90 8.98
C TYR A 124 -13.14 -16.18 8.69
N LEU A 125 -12.29 -15.16 8.86
CA LEU A 125 -10.84 -15.27 8.62
C LEU A 125 -10.14 -16.22 9.59
N MET A 126 -10.70 -16.45 10.78
CA MET A 126 -10.19 -17.48 11.69
C MET A 126 -10.33 -18.90 11.14
N LEU A 127 -11.28 -19.13 10.22
CA LEU A 127 -11.50 -20.42 9.58
C LEU A 127 -10.80 -20.51 8.22
N GLU A 128 -10.92 -19.47 7.41
CA GLU A 128 -10.38 -19.44 6.06
C GLU A 128 -9.52 -18.19 5.84
N PRO A 129 -8.23 -18.23 6.22
CA PRO A 129 -7.32 -17.09 6.07
C PRO A 129 -7.08 -16.72 4.60
N ALA A 130 -7.30 -17.65 3.66
CA ALA A 130 -7.17 -17.43 2.22
C ALA A 130 -8.11 -16.31 1.69
N HIS A 131 -9.23 -16.06 2.36
CA HIS A 131 -10.19 -15.03 1.95
C HIS A 131 -9.86 -13.63 2.47
N ALA A 132 -8.69 -13.41 3.06
CA ALA A 132 -8.31 -12.11 3.62
C ALA A 132 -8.33 -10.98 2.58
N GLU A 133 -8.01 -11.25 1.32
CA GLU A 133 -8.07 -10.28 0.22
C GLU A 133 -9.50 -9.77 -0.01
N THR A 134 -10.50 -10.65 0.08
CA THR A 134 -11.91 -10.23 -0.05
C THR A 134 -12.37 -9.33 1.08
N TYR A 135 -11.77 -9.48 2.27
CA TYR A 135 -12.05 -8.60 3.40
C TYR A 135 -11.33 -7.24 3.23
N VAL A 136 -10.11 -7.24 2.71
CA VAL A 136 -9.41 -5.99 2.36
C VAL A 136 -10.23 -5.19 1.35
N ALA A 137 -10.69 -5.83 0.26
CA ALA A 137 -11.54 -5.18 -0.74
C ALA A 137 -12.86 -4.64 -0.15
N TYR A 138 -13.44 -5.33 0.83
CA TYR A 138 -14.61 -4.83 1.54
C TYR A 138 -14.28 -3.59 2.39
N LEU A 139 -13.16 -3.59 3.11
CA LEU A 139 -12.72 -2.45 3.91
C LEU A 139 -12.36 -1.23 3.05
N GLU A 140 -11.81 -1.44 1.87
CA GLU A 140 -11.57 -0.38 0.88
C GLU A 140 -12.89 0.26 0.42
N GLY A 141 -13.92 -0.54 0.16
CA GLY A 141 -15.25 -0.05 -0.22
C GLY A 141 -15.95 0.77 0.89
N GLU A 142 -15.66 0.47 2.16
CA GLU A 142 -16.21 1.16 3.33
C GLU A 142 -15.26 2.27 3.87
N GLU A 143 -14.22 2.63 3.12
CA GLU A 143 -13.21 3.65 3.46
C GLU A 143 -12.49 3.42 4.81
N GLN A 144 -12.39 2.17 5.27
CA GLN A 144 -11.67 1.80 6.49
C GLN A 144 -10.21 1.43 6.22
N TRP A 145 -9.43 2.42 5.79
CA TRP A 145 -8.02 2.28 5.41
C TRP A 145 -7.12 1.77 6.54
N ASP A 146 -7.39 2.21 7.77
CA ASP A 146 -6.59 1.90 8.96
C ASP A 146 -6.61 0.40 9.31
N GLU A 147 -7.77 -0.24 9.16
CA GLU A 147 -7.91 -1.68 9.38
C GLU A 147 -7.40 -2.48 8.19
N ALA A 148 -7.66 -2.02 6.97
CA ALA A 148 -7.19 -2.63 5.74
C ALA A 148 -5.66 -2.71 5.69
N ALA A 149 -4.97 -1.60 5.98
CA ALA A 149 -3.51 -1.54 6.01
C ALA A 149 -2.91 -2.48 7.06
N ARG A 150 -3.53 -2.59 8.24
CA ARG A 150 -3.09 -3.51 9.31
C ARG A 150 -3.24 -4.97 8.90
N LEU A 151 -4.30 -5.30 8.18
CA LEU A 151 -4.53 -6.67 7.69
C LEU A 151 -3.57 -7.01 6.57
N LEU A 152 -3.44 -6.13 5.56
CA LEU A 152 -2.46 -6.29 4.48
C LEU A 152 -1.04 -6.45 5.03
N MET A 153 -0.63 -5.63 6.01
CA MET A 153 0.67 -5.78 6.66
C MET A 153 0.87 -7.16 7.30
N LYS A 154 -0.15 -7.74 7.93
CA LYS A 154 -0.06 -9.09 8.49
C LYS A 154 0.11 -10.12 7.38
N LEU A 155 -0.76 -10.07 6.37
CA LEU A 155 -0.73 -11.00 5.22
C LEU A 155 0.61 -10.98 4.49
N VAL A 156 1.18 -9.79 4.35
CA VAL A 156 2.42 -9.55 3.62
C VAL A 156 3.65 -10.04 4.41
N ASN A 157 3.61 -9.96 5.75
CA ASN A 157 4.67 -10.47 6.61
C ASN A 157 4.60 -11.99 6.83
N ASP A 158 3.45 -12.63 6.55
CA ASP A 158 3.27 -14.06 6.65
C ASP A 158 3.86 -14.78 5.41
N PRO A 159 4.96 -15.55 5.54
CA PRO A 159 5.63 -16.17 4.39
C PRO A 159 4.84 -17.34 3.78
N ASP A 160 3.92 -17.94 4.55
CA ASP A 160 3.10 -19.09 4.13
C ASP A 160 1.79 -18.67 3.45
N PHE A 161 1.50 -17.36 3.37
CA PHE A 161 0.27 -16.88 2.77
C PHE A 161 0.28 -17.07 1.25
N VAL A 162 -0.70 -17.80 0.75
CA VAL A 162 -0.96 -17.97 -0.69
C VAL A 162 -2.27 -17.28 -1.02
N SER A 163 -2.18 -16.26 -1.87
CA SER A 163 -3.32 -15.52 -2.41
C SER A 163 -4.29 -16.46 -3.11
N MET A 164 -5.59 -16.34 -2.79
CA MET A 164 -6.65 -17.03 -3.51
C MET A 164 -6.84 -16.44 -4.92
N GLU A 165 -6.59 -15.14 -5.08
CA GLU A 165 -6.65 -14.45 -6.37
C GLU A 165 -5.39 -14.68 -7.24
N GLY A 166 -4.39 -15.41 -6.70
CA GLY A 166 -3.14 -15.69 -7.39
C GLY A 166 -2.18 -14.50 -7.43
N LYS A 167 -2.41 -13.47 -6.60
CA LYS A 167 -1.52 -12.32 -6.45
C LYS A 167 -0.18 -12.77 -5.89
N SER A 168 0.89 -12.21 -6.46
CA SER A 168 2.23 -12.39 -5.91
C SER A 168 2.39 -11.58 -4.62
N ASN A 169 3.25 -12.02 -3.70
CA ASN A 169 3.58 -11.25 -2.50
C ASN A 169 4.07 -9.82 -2.85
N HIS A 170 4.81 -9.69 -3.95
CA HIS A 170 5.20 -8.39 -4.50
C HIS A 170 4.01 -7.49 -4.84
N GLN A 171 2.97 -8.04 -5.45
CA GLN A 171 1.77 -7.28 -5.80
C GLN A 171 1.01 -6.82 -4.54
N LEU A 172 0.91 -7.68 -3.51
CA LEU A 172 0.32 -7.31 -2.22
C LEU A 172 1.11 -6.19 -1.52
N TRP A 173 2.44 -6.22 -1.61
CA TRP A 173 3.29 -5.12 -1.13
C TRP A 173 3.03 -3.81 -1.86
N LEU A 174 2.89 -3.85 -3.19
CA LEU A 174 2.56 -2.65 -3.97
C LEU A 174 1.17 -2.12 -3.63
N GLU A 175 0.17 -3.00 -3.50
CA GLU A 175 -1.18 -2.63 -3.06
C GLU A 175 -1.16 -1.97 -1.67
N LEU A 176 -0.36 -2.51 -0.74
CA LEU A 176 -0.16 -1.91 0.58
C LEU A 176 0.51 -0.52 0.48
N CYS A 177 1.58 -0.38 -0.31
CA CYS A 177 2.27 0.90 -0.49
C CYS A 177 1.37 1.95 -1.16
N ASP A 178 0.63 1.58 -2.20
CA ASP A 178 -0.31 2.47 -2.87
C ASP A 178 -1.42 2.90 -1.88
N MET A 179 -2.02 1.98 -1.11
CA MET A 179 -3.03 2.30 -0.09
C MET A 179 -2.50 3.26 0.99
N VAL A 180 -1.30 2.99 1.48
CA VAL A 180 -0.69 3.75 2.57
C VAL A 180 -0.34 5.18 2.13
N THR A 181 -0.01 5.37 0.85
CA THR A 181 0.44 6.66 0.32
C THR A 181 -0.74 7.51 -0.18
N THR A 182 -1.82 6.90 -0.67
CA THR A 182 -3.05 7.63 -1.04
C THR A 182 -3.89 8.04 0.18
N HIS A 183 -3.97 7.19 1.20
CA HIS A 183 -4.81 7.41 2.39
C HIS A 183 -4.00 7.64 3.67
N GLY A 184 -2.77 8.12 3.50
CA GLY A 184 -1.82 8.42 4.57
C GLY A 184 -2.39 9.10 5.83
N PRO A 185 -3.19 10.18 5.74
CA PRO A 185 -3.69 10.88 6.93
C PRO A 185 -4.72 10.08 7.73
N SER A 186 -5.41 9.13 7.09
CA SER A 186 -6.42 8.29 7.75
C SER A 186 -5.80 7.09 8.45
N ILE A 187 -4.53 6.76 8.18
CA ILE A 187 -3.83 5.60 8.75
C ILE A 187 -3.00 6.07 9.94
N LYS A 188 -3.42 5.72 11.15
CA LYS A 188 -2.71 6.05 12.40
C LYS A 188 -2.02 4.85 13.02
N SER A 189 -2.46 3.64 12.66
CA SER A 189 -2.06 2.42 13.34
C SER A 189 -0.79 1.76 12.77
N VAL A 190 -0.30 2.26 11.64
CA VAL A 190 0.84 1.70 10.91
C VAL A 190 1.86 2.80 10.68
N ASP A 191 3.12 2.54 11.02
CA ASP A 191 4.24 3.44 10.73
C ASP A 191 4.59 3.39 9.23
N VAL A 192 3.95 4.26 8.45
CA VAL A 192 4.08 4.37 6.99
C VAL A 192 5.54 4.40 6.52
N ASP A 193 6.36 5.22 7.16
CA ASP A 193 7.77 5.40 6.81
C ASP A 193 8.56 4.08 6.94
N ALA A 194 8.39 3.34 8.03
CA ALA A 194 9.05 2.07 8.23
C ALA A 194 8.62 1.02 7.19
N VAL A 195 7.35 1.03 6.81
CA VAL A 195 6.80 0.11 5.79
C VAL A 195 7.41 0.37 4.43
N VAL A 196 7.37 1.62 3.95
CA VAL A 196 7.90 1.96 2.63
C VAL A 196 9.41 1.77 2.58
N ARG A 197 10.15 2.11 3.65
CA ARG A 197 11.59 1.83 3.75
C ARG A 197 11.89 0.33 3.69
N SER A 198 11.09 -0.51 4.35
CA SER A 198 11.24 -1.95 4.26
C SER A 198 10.95 -2.49 2.85
N ALA A 199 10.03 -1.86 2.13
CA ALA A 199 9.73 -2.19 0.73
C ALA A 199 10.88 -1.79 -0.21
N ILE A 200 11.45 -0.59 -0.04
CA ILE A 200 12.61 -0.12 -0.83
C ILE A 200 13.81 -1.08 -0.68
N GLY A 201 14.06 -1.58 0.54
CA GLY A 201 15.14 -2.55 0.78
C GLY A 201 14.89 -3.94 0.16
N LYS A 202 13.63 -4.35 0.03
CA LYS A 202 13.24 -5.66 -0.53
C LYS A 202 13.09 -5.64 -2.05
N PHE A 203 12.72 -4.49 -2.63
CA PHE A 203 12.34 -4.38 -4.04
C PHE A 203 13.23 -3.39 -4.78
N SER A 204 14.21 -3.91 -5.52
CA SER A 204 15.14 -3.12 -6.34
C SER A 204 14.52 -2.55 -7.62
N ASP A 205 13.38 -3.08 -8.05
CA ASP A 205 12.91 -2.89 -9.43
C ASP A 205 12.05 -1.63 -9.62
N GLN A 206 11.51 -1.06 -8.52
CA GLN A 206 10.64 0.12 -8.53
C GLN A 206 10.99 1.12 -7.41
N THR A 207 12.26 1.20 -7.02
CA THR A 207 12.70 2.07 -5.90
C THR A 207 12.28 3.53 -6.10
N GLY A 208 12.37 4.06 -7.32
CA GLY A 208 11.99 5.43 -7.64
C GLY A 208 10.51 5.74 -7.37
N ARG A 209 9.60 4.81 -7.70
CA ARG A 209 8.16 5.00 -7.45
C ARG A 209 7.88 5.00 -5.96
N LEU A 210 8.52 4.11 -5.20
CA LEU A 210 8.35 4.02 -3.75
C LEU A 210 8.86 5.28 -3.04
N TRP A 211 10.02 5.80 -3.43
CA TRP A 211 10.54 7.06 -2.88
C TRP A 211 9.62 8.25 -3.16
N ASN A 212 9.07 8.37 -4.37
CA ASN A 212 8.09 9.41 -4.69
C ASN A 212 6.84 9.28 -3.82
N SER A 213 6.31 8.05 -3.68
CA SER A 213 5.12 7.80 -2.86
C SER A 213 5.33 8.12 -1.37
N LEU A 214 6.54 7.88 -0.83
CA LEU A 214 6.90 8.27 0.53
C LEU A 214 7.01 9.78 0.70
N ALA A 215 7.58 10.47 -0.29
CA ALA A 215 7.65 11.92 -0.27
C ALA A 215 6.26 12.54 -0.36
N ASP A 216 5.40 12.05 -1.27
CA ASP A 216 4.01 12.49 -1.41
C ASP A 216 3.21 12.32 -0.10
N TYR A 217 3.45 11.24 0.65
CA TYR A 217 2.87 11.04 1.99
C TYR A 217 3.26 12.18 2.96
N TYR A 218 4.53 12.58 3.01
CA TYR A 218 4.95 13.69 3.87
C TYR A 218 4.43 15.05 3.39
N VAL A 219 4.25 15.21 2.08
CA VAL A 219 3.59 16.39 1.49
C VAL A 219 2.14 16.47 1.93
N GLN A 220 1.39 15.36 1.91
CA GLN A 220 -0.01 15.33 2.39
C GLN A 220 -0.14 15.66 3.88
N LEU A 221 0.86 15.29 4.70
CA LEU A 221 0.90 15.66 6.11
C LEU A 221 1.28 17.14 6.36
N GLY A 222 1.64 17.89 5.32
CA GLY A 222 2.11 19.27 5.42
C GLY A 222 3.53 19.41 5.97
N ASN A 223 4.31 18.31 6.04
CA ASN A 223 5.69 18.34 6.51
C ASN A 223 6.68 18.39 5.34
N PHE A 224 6.79 19.58 4.74
CA PHE A 224 7.63 19.80 3.57
C PHE A 224 9.14 19.61 3.84
N GLY A 225 9.59 19.88 5.06
CA GLY A 225 10.99 19.65 5.46
C GLY A 225 11.37 18.18 5.37
N LYS A 226 10.56 17.29 5.97
CA LYS A 226 10.79 15.85 5.88
C LYS A 226 10.65 15.31 4.45
N ALA A 227 9.71 15.84 3.66
CA ALA A 227 9.59 15.45 2.26
C ALA A 227 10.89 15.76 1.48
N ARG A 228 11.52 16.91 1.75
CA ARG A 228 12.82 17.27 1.17
C ARG A 228 13.93 16.32 1.63
N ASP A 229 14.00 16.00 2.92
CA ASP A 229 15.00 15.08 3.45
C ASP A 229 14.89 13.69 2.79
N VAL A 230 13.66 13.20 2.59
CA VAL A 230 13.38 11.94 1.88
C VAL A 230 13.85 12.01 0.43
N TYR A 231 13.63 13.12 -0.28
CA TYR A 231 14.12 13.29 -1.64
C TYR A 231 15.65 13.31 -1.73
N GLU A 232 16.35 14.01 -0.82
CA GLU A 232 17.82 14.00 -0.81
C GLU A 232 18.37 12.60 -0.48
N GLU A 233 17.77 11.89 0.48
CA GLU A 233 18.12 10.50 0.79
C GLU A 233 17.87 9.56 -0.41
N ALA A 234 16.78 9.78 -1.15
CA ALA A 234 16.48 9.04 -2.36
C ALA A 234 17.57 9.26 -3.43
N LEU A 235 17.99 10.50 -3.67
CA LEU A 235 19.07 10.81 -4.62
C LEU A 235 20.42 10.16 -4.20
N GLU A 236 20.66 10.00 -2.91
CA GLU A 236 21.84 9.31 -2.38
C GLU A 236 21.76 7.77 -2.46
N SER A 237 20.58 7.19 -2.41
CA SER A 237 20.38 5.73 -2.38
C SER A 237 20.14 5.10 -3.76
N ILE A 238 19.59 5.85 -4.71
CA ILE A 238 19.23 5.32 -6.04
C ILE A 238 20.47 4.90 -6.83
N SER A 239 20.37 3.70 -7.42
CA SER A 239 21.36 3.13 -8.33
C SER A 239 20.91 3.19 -9.80
N THR A 240 19.61 3.22 -10.10
CA THR A 240 19.08 3.19 -11.46
C THR A 240 18.93 4.59 -12.07
N VAL A 241 19.47 4.85 -13.26
CA VAL A 241 19.32 6.14 -13.96
C VAL A 241 17.85 6.45 -14.26
N ARG A 242 17.03 5.44 -14.53
CA ARG A 242 15.58 5.60 -14.76
C ARG A 242 14.90 6.13 -13.50
N ASP A 243 15.14 5.50 -12.36
CA ASP A 243 14.51 5.88 -11.10
C ASP A 243 15.05 7.23 -10.62
N PHE A 244 16.33 7.54 -10.89
CA PHE A 244 16.89 8.87 -10.64
C PHE A 244 16.13 9.94 -11.42
N SER A 245 15.87 9.75 -12.71
CA SER A 245 15.09 10.71 -13.49
C SER A 245 13.67 10.90 -12.93
N LEU A 246 13.01 9.81 -12.54
CA LEU A 246 11.65 9.86 -11.97
C LEU A 246 11.61 10.63 -10.64
N VAL A 247 12.58 10.39 -9.74
CA VAL A 247 12.64 11.06 -8.43
C VAL A 247 13.10 12.50 -8.57
N PHE A 248 14.07 12.78 -9.44
CA PHE A 248 14.57 14.14 -9.67
C PHE A 248 13.49 15.04 -10.28
N GLU A 249 12.75 14.55 -11.28
CA GLU A 249 11.65 15.32 -11.89
C GLU A 249 10.50 15.56 -10.89
N ALA A 250 10.20 14.59 -10.01
CA ALA A 250 9.22 14.76 -8.95
C ALA A 250 9.69 15.79 -7.92
N TYR A 251 10.95 15.72 -7.48
CA TYR A 251 11.53 16.67 -6.53
C TYR A 251 11.59 18.09 -7.09
N GLN A 252 11.95 18.26 -8.37
CA GLN A 252 11.92 19.55 -9.05
C GLN A 252 10.51 20.13 -9.04
N LYS A 253 9.50 19.37 -9.48
CA LYS A 253 8.09 19.81 -9.47
C LYS A 253 7.60 20.14 -8.07
N PHE A 254 8.01 19.37 -7.07
CA PHE A 254 7.68 19.65 -5.67
C PHE A 254 8.23 21.01 -5.21
N LEU A 255 9.51 21.29 -5.49
CA LEU A 255 10.11 22.58 -5.16
C LEU A 255 9.48 23.73 -5.95
N GLU A 256 9.18 23.54 -7.23
CA GLU A 256 8.47 24.53 -8.05
C GLU A 256 7.09 24.85 -7.45
N ASN A 257 6.32 23.83 -7.08
CA ASN A 257 5.01 23.99 -6.45
C ASN A 257 5.11 24.68 -5.08
N LEU A 258 6.16 24.41 -4.30
CA LEU A 258 6.38 25.12 -3.04
C LEU A 258 6.68 26.61 -3.30
N VAL A 259 7.57 26.91 -4.25
CA VAL A 259 7.87 28.30 -4.62
C VAL A 259 6.59 29.03 -5.03
N THR A 260 5.75 28.43 -5.90
CA THR A 260 4.49 29.08 -6.31
C THR A 260 3.56 29.34 -5.13
N VAL A 261 3.40 28.37 -4.22
CA VAL A 261 2.54 28.53 -3.04
C VAL A 261 3.05 29.63 -2.11
N TYR A 262 4.36 29.68 -1.84
CA TYR A 262 4.93 30.72 -0.98
C TYR A 262 4.88 32.10 -1.63
N SER A 263 5.10 32.21 -2.94
CA SER A 263 4.97 33.48 -3.67
C SER A 263 3.54 34.01 -3.66
N GLU A 264 2.53 33.16 -3.88
CA GLU A 264 1.11 33.55 -3.78
C GLU A 264 0.74 34.03 -2.37
N MET A 265 1.23 33.34 -1.32
CA MET A 265 1.02 33.76 0.06
C MET A 265 1.70 35.09 0.41
N GLU A 266 2.84 35.39 -0.21
CA GLU A 266 3.54 36.67 -0.01
C GLU A 266 2.81 37.81 -0.75
N GLU A 267 2.27 37.58 -1.95
CA GLU A 267 1.43 38.55 -2.69
C GLU A 267 0.13 38.89 -1.94
N GLU A 268 -0.50 37.93 -1.26
CA GLU A 268 -1.72 38.17 -0.47
C GLU A 268 -1.45 38.92 0.86
N ASN A 269 -0.22 38.89 1.38
CA ASN A 269 0.16 39.48 2.67
C ASN A 269 0.75 40.91 2.57
N GLU A 270 0.62 41.58 1.43
CA GLU A 270 1.17 42.94 1.15
C GLU A 270 0.78 44.06 2.15
N GLU A 271 -0.04 43.81 3.17
CA GLU A 271 -0.38 44.78 4.23
C GLU A 271 0.46 44.69 5.53
N GLY A 272 1.41 43.75 5.69
CA GLY A 272 2.11 43.58 6.98
C GLY A 272 3.54 43.04 6.93
N GLU A 273 4.49 43.93 7.24
CA GLU A 273 5.91 43.70 7.62
C GLU A 273 6.81 42.91 6.65
N ASP A 274 7.75 43.64 6.04
CA ASP A 274 9.00 43.15 5.44
C ASP A 274 9.79 42.30 6.46
N THR A 275 9.47 41.02 6.56
CA THR A 275 10.31 40.07 7.27
C THR A 275 11.46 39.66 6.34
N ALA A 276 12.67 39.96 6.81
CA ALA A 276 13.91 39.81 6.07
C ALA A 276 14.09 38.40 5.47
N GLY A 277 14.14 38.35 4.13
CA GLY A 277 14.38 37.16 3.34
C GLY A 277 13.09 36.42 3.03
N SER A 278 12.47 36.75 1.88
CA SER A 278 11.33 36.00 1.35
C SER A 278 11.66 34.51 1.37
N THR A 279 10.77 33.73 1.97
CA THR A 279 10.93 32.27 2.01
C THR A 279 10.92 31.68 0.60
N ALA A 280 10.23 32.35 -0.33
CA ALA A 280 10.25 32.02 -1.74
C ALA A 280 11.65 32.22 -2.36
N ASP A 281 12.34 33.33 -2.07
CA ASP A 281 13.69 33.59 -2.59
C ASP A 281 14.69 32.49 -2.15
N LEU A 282 14.62 32.07 -0.89
CA LEU A 282 15.46 30.97 -0.39
C LEU A 282 15.16 29.64 -1.10
N LEU A 283 13.90 29.37 -1.41
CA LEU A 283 13.50 28.17 -2.15
C LEU A 283 13.94 28.22 -3.62
N VAL A 284 13.90 29.40 -4.25
CA VAL A 284 14.44 29.62 -5.60
C VAL A 284 15.95 29.34 -5.63
N GLU A 285 16.71 29.81 -4.63
CA GLU A 285 18.12 29.47 -4.52
C GLU A 285 18.37 27.97 -4.35
N VAL A 286 17.53 27.29 -3.56
CA VAL A 286 17.62 25.83 -3.36
C VAL A 286 17.36 25.10 -4.68
N LEU A 287 16.34 25.53 -5.43
CA LEU A 287 16.00 24.95 -6.72
C LEU A 287 17.12 25.18 -7.75
N ALA A 288 17.72 26.38 -7.79
CA ALA A 288 18.87 26.66 -8.65
C ALA A 288 20.06 25.73 -8.32
N LYS A 289 20.39 25.59 -7.02
CA LYS A 289 21.43 24.67 -6.55
C LYS A 289 21.12 23.22 -6.92
N LEU A 290 19.85 22.80 -6.90
CA LEU A 290 19.45 21.45 -7.31
C LEU A 290 19.67 21.22 -8.82
N ILE A 291 19.31 22.21 -9.64
CA ILE A 291 19.50 22.14 -11.10
C ILE A 291 21.00 22.05 -11.43
N ASP A 292 21.84 22.84 -10.77
CA ASP A 292 23.29 22.79 -10.94
C ASP A 292 23.86 21.42 -10.54
N ARG A 293 23.33 20.82 -9.47
CA ARG A 293 23.73 19.47 -9.01
C ARG A 293 23.26 18.34 -9.92
N ARG A 294 22.30 18.57 -10.84
CA ARG A 294 21.71 17.50 -11.68
C ARG A 294 22.75 16.67 -12.43
N LEU A 295 23.69 17.34 -13.10
CA LEU A 295 24.71 16.66 -13.91
C LEU A 295 25.71 15.89 -13.04
N ASP A 296 26.06 16.44 -11.87
CA ASP A 296 26.89 15.75 -10.89
C ASP A 296 26.19 14.48 -10.40
N LEU A 297 24.98 14.60 -9.86
CA LEU A 297 24.20 13.47 -9.33
C LEU A 297 23.96 12.39 -10.38
N GLN A 298 23.63 12.77 -11.62
CA GLN A 298 23.45 11.81 -12.71
C GLN A 298 24.76 11.04 -12.99
N SER A 299 25.90 11.71 -12.95
CA SER A 299 27.20 11.04 -13.12
C SER A 299 27.52 10.13 -11.92
N GLN A 300 27.13 10.48 -10.69
CA GLN A 300 27.26 9.61 -9.52
C GLN A 300 26.42 8.33 -9.66
N VAL A 301 25.17 8.45 -10.08
CA VAL A 301 24.28 7.30 -10.28
C VAL A 301 24.85 6.35 -11.33
N LYS A 302 25.36 6.86 -12.45
CA LYS A 302 26.02 6.03 -13.46
C LYS A 302 27.26 5.29 -12.93
N LEU A 303 28.05 5.96 -12.07
CA LEU A 303 29.21 5.35 -11.44
C LEU A 303 28.81 4.31 -10.37
N ARG A 304 27.68 4.48 -9.69
CA ARG A 304 27.12 3.46 -8.79
C ARG A 304 26.66 2.22 -9.54
N GLN A 305 26.09 2.38 -10.74
CA GLN A 305 25.73 1.24 -11.59
C GLN A 305 26.95 0.43 -12.02
N ASN A 306 27.94 1.13 -12.58
CA ASN A 306 29.11 0.52 -13.17
C ASN A 306 30.37 1.32 -12.78
N PRO A 307 30.99 1.00 -11.63
CA PRO A 307 32.21 1.69 -11.17
C PRO A 307 33.38 1.56 -12.14
N ASN A 308 33.43 0.45 -12.88
CA ASN A 308 34.52 0.10 -13.80
C ASN A 308 34.44 0.80 -15.17
N LYS A 309 33.44 1.65 -15.41
CA LYS A 309 33.24 2.31 -16.71
C LYS A 309 34.07 3.59 -16.81
N VAL A 310 35.21 3.48 -17.51
CA VAL A 310 36.21 4.56 -17.63
C VAL A 310 35.66 5.82 -18.32
N SER A 311 34.75 5.67 -19.28
CA SER A 311 34.18 6.83 -20.01
C SER A 311 33.37 7.77 -19.11
N GLU A 312 32.70 7.23 -18.09
CA GLU A 312 31.87 8.02 -17.17
C GLU A 312 32.74 8.79 -16.18
N TRP A 313 33.85 8.22 -15.71
CA TRP A 313 34.85 8.94 -14.91
C TRP A 313 35.46 10.12 -15.66
N ILE A 314 35.83 9.94 -16.95
CA ILE A 314 36.33 11.03 -17.79
C ILE A 314 35.24 12.09 -18.00
N SER A 315 33.99 11.68 -18.20
CA SER A 315 32.87 12.60 -18.38
C SER A 315 32.60 13.40 -17.10
N ARG A 316 32.66 12.76 -15.92
CA ARG A 316 32.56 13.41 -14.61
C ARG A 316 33.64 14.46 -14.40
N ALA A 317 34.90 14.12 -14.69
CA ALA A 317 36.00 15.08 -14.58
C ALA A 317 35.86 16.29 -15.52
N LYS A 318 35.24 16.11 -16.69
CA LYS A 318 34.94 17.20 -17.63
C LYS A 318 33.80 18.12 -17.18
N LEU A 319 32.95 17.68 -16.24
CA LEU A 319 31.88 18.50 -15.67
C LEU A 319 32.46 19.52 -14.67
N PHE A 320 33.47 19.14 -13.89
CA PHE A 320 34.05 19.98 -12.83
C PHE A 320 35.18 20.91 -13.29
N LYS A 321 35.16 21.39 -14.55
CA LYS A 321 36.28 22.18 -15.11
C LYS A 321 36.66 23.42 -14.28
N ASP A 322 35.71 23.97 -13.54
CA ASP A 322 35.86 25.20 -12.77
C ASP A 322 36.52 24.98 -11.39
N ASP A 323 36.55 23.74 -10.87
CA ASP A 323 37.12 23.41 -9.56
C ASP A 323 38.29 22.40 -9.66
N PRO A 324 39.55 22.87 -9.60
CA PRO A 324 40.69 21.97 -9.80
C PRO A 324 40.85 20.86 -8.77
N LEU A 325 40.42 21.11 -7.53
CA LEU A 325 40.54 20.15 -6.44
C LEU A 325 39.57 18.97 -6.60
N THR A 326 38.35 19.21 -7.09
CA THR A 326 37.35 18.15 -7.27
C THR A 326 37.68 17.28 -8.48
N VAL A 327 38.22 17.86 -9.55
CA VAL A 327 38.74 17.10 -10.71
C VAL A 327 39.84 16.13 -10.28
N ILE A 328 40.81 16.59 -9.49
CA ILE A 328 41.88 15.72 -9.00
C ILE A 328 41.34 14.58 -8.12
N LYS A 329 40.40 14.89 -7.22
CA LYS A 329 39.76 13.87 -6.38
C LYS A 329 39.02 12.83 -7.20
N THR A 330 38.22 13.25 -8.18
CA THR A 330 37.44 12.33 -9.03
C THR A 330 38.33 11.41 -9.86
N PHE A 331 39.44 11.92 -10.43
CA PHE A 331 40.40 11.05 -11.11
C PHE A 331 41.14 10.10 -10.15
N ALA A 332 41.51 10.57 -8.96
CA ALA A 332 42.17 9.74 -7.95
C ALA A 332 41.25 8.62 -7.44
N GLU A 333 39.95 8.90 -7.26
CA GLU A 333 38.92 7.91 -6.93
C GLU A 333 38.67 6.95 -8.09
N GLY A 334 38.58 7.45 -9.32
CA GLY A 334 38.42 6.62 -10.52
C GLY A 334 39.56 5.63 -10.70
N VAL A 335 40.81 6.07 -10.51
CA VAL A 335 41.98 5.19 -10.58
C VAL A 335 42.00 4.12 -9.47
N LYS A 336 41.48 4.44 -8.28
CA LYS A 336 41.41 3.48 -7.17
C LYS A 336 40.28 2.48 -7.30
N THR A 337 39.18 2.87 -7.95
CA THR A 337 37.94 2.09 -8.03
C THR A 337 37.87 1.20 -9.26
N VAL A 338 38.52 1.58 -10.36
CA VAL A 338 38.48 0.80 -11.61
C VAL A 338 39.46 -0.38 -11.52
N ASP A 339 38.92 -1.59 -11.53
CA ASP A 339 39.73 -2.80 -11.62
C ASP A 339 40.25 -3.01 -13.05
N PRO A 340 41.57 -3.20 -13.26
CA PRO A 340 42.15 -3.35 -14.60
C PRO A 340 41.58 -4.51 -15.43
N TYR A 341 41.12 -5.58 -14.77
CA TYR A 341 40.59 -6.79 -15.42
C TYR A 341 39.10 -6.70 -15.79
N GLN A 342 38.33 -5.83 -15.11
CA GLN A 342 36.90 -5.67 -15.31
C GLN A 342 36.53 -4.34 -15.97
N ALA A 343 37.54 -3.56 -16.37
CA ALA A 343 37.35 -2.24 -16.97
C ALA A 343 36.61 -2.34 -18.32
N ASP A 344 35.45 -1.69 -18.40
CA ASP A 344 34.78 -1.45 -19.67
C ASP A 344 35.36 -0.18 -20.32
N GLY A 345 36.38 -0.40 -21.14
CA GLY A 345 37.16 0.65 -21.81
C GLY A 345 38.66 0.55 -21.54
N LYS A 346 39.42 1.51 -22.09
CA LYS A 346 40.87 1.56 -21.93
C LYS A 346 41.23 2.33 -20.65
N LEU A 347 41.70 1.63 -19.61
CA LEU A 347 42.20 2.25 -18.37
C LEU A 347 43.33 3.27 -18.65
N SER A 348 44.16 3.00 -19.66
CA SER A 348 45.20 3.94 -20.10
C SER A 348 44.65 5.31 -20.48
N ARG A 349 43.42 5.39 -21.00
CA ARG A 349 42.77 6.65 -21.34
C ARG A 349 42.47 7.49 -20.09
N LEU A 350 42.11 6.86 -18.97
CA LEU A 350 41.88 7.56 -17.70
C LEU A 350 43.17 8.22 -17.21
N TRP A 351 44.27 7.45 -17.20
CA TRP A 351 45.59 7.94 -16.80
C TRP A 351 46.12 9.05 -17.71
N ILE A 352 45.92 8.94 -19.02
CA ILE A 352 46.30 9.97 -20.00
C ILE A 352 45.51 11.26 -19.77
N GLU A 353 44.18 11.17 -19.60
CA GLU A 353 43.34 12.35 -19.35
C GLU A 353 43.67 12.99 -17.98
N PHE A 354 43.99 12.18 -16.97
CA PHE A 354 44.43 12.68 -15.67
C PHE A 354 45.77 13.43 -15.74
N ALA A 355 46.74 12.90 -16.49
CA ALA A 355 48.01 13.58 -16.71
C ALA A 355 47.86 14.83 -17.59
N ASN A 356 47.02 14.77 -18.63
CA ASN A 356 46.69 15.93 -19.47
C ASN A 356 46.04 17.05 -18.67
N TYR A 357 45.24 16.73 -17.65
CA TYR A 357 44.66 17.73 -16.76
C TYR A 357 45.75 18.55 -16.06
N TYR A 358 46.76 17.90 -15.44
CA TYR A 358 47.90 18.60 -14.81
C TYR A 358 48.73 19.41 -15.80
N ILE A 359 48.88 18.93 -17.04
CA ILE A 359 49.59 19.66 -18.10
C ILE A 359 48.85 20.95 -18.48
N ASN A 360 47.52 20.91 -18.52
CA ASN A 360 46.67 22.03 -18.96
C ASN A 360 46.39 23.07 -17.86
N THR A 361 46.24 22.67 -16.59
CA THR A 361 45.87 23.60 -15.49
C THR A 361 47.02 24.44 -14.98
N GLY A 362 48.27 23.99 -15.09
CA GLY A 362 49.40 24.84 -14.76
C GLY A 362 50.69 24.09 -14.51
N LYS A 363 51.47 23.85 -15.57
CA LYS A 363 52.94 23.59 -15.57
C LYS A 363 53.53 22.62 -14.53
N ASP A 364 52.72 21.86 -13.79
CA ASP A 364 53.15 20.85 -12.82
C ASP A 364 53.52 19.56 -13.55
N ILE A 365 54.54 19.66 -14.39
CA ILE A 365 55.12 18.54 -15.15
C ILE A 365 55.63 17.46 -14.18
N ALA A 366 56.08 17.85 -12.98
CA ALA A 366 56.51 16.93 -11.95
C ALA A 366 55.38 15.98 -11.50
N ASN A 367 54.18 16.52 -11.25
CA ASN A 367 53.03 15.72 -10.85
C ASN A 367 52.51 14.86 -12.01
N ALA A 368 52.49 15.40 -13.24
CA ALA A 368 52.13 14.63 -14.42
C ALA A 368 53.08 13.43 -14.64
N ARG A 369 54.39 13.60 -14.43
CA ARG A 369 55.37 12.49 -14.48
C ARG A 369 55.11 11.46 -13.40
N ALA A 370 54.85 11.88 -12.16
CA ALA A 370 54.53 10.97 -11.07
C ALA A 370 53.25 10.15 -11.34
N VAL A 371 52.26 10.75 -12.01
CA VAL A 371 51.05 10.07 -12.47
C VAL A 371 51.37 9.02 -13.53
N TYR A 372 52.18 9.35 -14.55
CA TYR A 372 52.61 8.37 -15.56
C TYR A 372 53.47 7.24 -14.98
N GLU A 373 54.38 7.53 -14.04
CA GLU A 373 55.18 6.50 -13.38
C GLU A 373 54.32 5.52 -12.57
N LYS A 374 53.24 6.01 -11.96
CA LYS A 374 52.25 5.14 -11.30
C LYS A 374 51.45 4.33 -12.32
N ALA A 375 51.06 4.93 -13.44
CA ALA A 375 50.31 4.26 -14.49
C ALA A 375 51.07 3.06 -15.12
N VAL A 376 52.41 3.08 -15.14
CA VAL A 376 53.24 1.98 -15.66
C VAL A 376 53.31 0.78 -14.71
N LYS A 377 52.98 0.98 -13.42
CA LYS A 377 53.04 -0.07 -12.38
C LYS A 377 51.71 -0.80 -12.17
N VAL A 378 50.63 -0.32 -12.80
CA VAL A 378 49.27 -0.88 -12.79
C VAL A 378 49.06 -1.65 -14.07
#